data_AF-A0A2R6NV06-F1
#
_entry.id   AF-A0A2R6NV06-F1
#
_cell.length_a   1.000
_cell.length_b   1.000
_cell.length_c   1.000
_cell.angle_alpha   90.00
_cell.angle_beta   90.00
_cell.angle_gamma   90.00
#
_symmetry.space_group_name_H-M   'P 1'
#
loop_
_entity.id
_entity.type
_entity.pdbx_description
1 polymer ?
#
loop_
_entity_poly.entity_id
_entity_poly.type
_entity_poly.pdbx_seq_one_letter_code
_entity_poly.pdbx_strand_id
1 'polypeptide(L)'
;MVFKLDPQKRLIADDGQPPVNNISFARFWVQITPAIFAANQDLITTHYTGDDENLPSFDPERPYNLPLKRFSADGVLLAPSITYALGNHEGFVRHLIVTWAAQTGDIPHVAAAVALDHLADVIIIFDPALETQGEAAYDTYMQASFSSRGPERDYERLMKPFDVGEGRLKLAEMLKEQTYIVYNGLRPRPPLEIGISSWHSNGDENVRDLFANNKDGGRVEYPVVTVVGTTTFIANTYRTYEYGHEAFYTFLADALSSPAVPQDAVAEWAALKFGESLPLPPPPPSGGAQRMKILLLWSRYSGQNTPDGYNPAGDSDPVGQRQLIDMGTRLGFTVITIGHDSTWSPTPNPHAEIHFGEFWKDPPFKKKERPVQTTVYVSLVRNHNVVQIGQKTGGMDNAALVGVPTVYIEDVGSPSKSRMATWTRDMKRYKGAIVQNAPTALGKALRLFPRNRPLAEQWVREGRVQPGYDPNDLPLIEDTLAAMFATIYPEGGQPQFK
;
A
#
# COMPACT_ATOMS: atom_id res chain seq x y z
N MET A 1 1.44 -26.08 34.48
CA MET A 1 0.84 -27.09 33.58
C MET A 1 0.27 -26.31 32.42
N VAL A 2 0.77 -26.55 31.21
CA VAL A 2 0.35 -25.83 30.00
C VAL A 2 -0.92 -26.51 29.46
N PHE A 3 -1.83 -25.74 28.87
CA PHE A 3 -3.06 -26.27 28.28
C PHE A 3 -3.21 -25.83 26.83
N LYS A 4 -3.83 -26.67 26.00
CA LYS A 4 -4.13 -26.43 24.58
C LYS A 4 -5.57 -26.80 24.25
N LEU A 5 -6.07 -26.35 23.10
CA LEU A 5 -7.38 -26.77 22.57
C LEU A 5 -7.21 -28.02 21.68
N ASP A 6 -8.06 -29.03 21.90
CA ASP A 6 -8.11 -30.24 21.07
C ASP A 6 -8.94 -30.03 19.77
N PRO A 7 -9.03 -31.01 18.84
CA PRO A 7 -9.81 -30.89 17.61
C PRO A 7 -11.32 -30.67 17.82
N GLN A 8 -11.80 -30.89 19.04
CA GLN A 8 -13.17 -30.62 19.49
C GLN A 8 -13.26 -29.36 20.35
N LYS A 9 -12.21 -28.52 20.38
CA LYS A 9 -12.12 -27.24 21.10
C LYS A 9 -12.24 -27.35 22.62
N ARG A 10 -11.79 -28.46 23.20
CA ARG A 10 -11.74 -28.67 24.65
C ARG A 10 -10.36 -28.32 25.19
N LEU A 11 -10.32 -27.68 26.37
CA LEU A 11 -9.08 -27.37 27.07
C LEU A 11 -8.47 -28.67 27.63
N ILE A 12 -7.32 -29.08 27.11
CA ILE A 12 -6.60 -30.29 27.53
C ILE A 12 -5.18 -29.95 27.97
N ALA A 13 -4.60 -30.74 28.86
CA ALA A 13 -3.21 -30.60 29.26
C ALA A 13 -2.29 -30.79 28.05
N ASP A 14 -1.26 -29.96 27.96
CA ASP A 14 -0.27 -30.00 26.88
C ASP A 14 0.55 -31.29 26.98
N ASP A 15 0.55 -32.04 25.89
CA ASP A 15 1.20 -33.34 25.73
C ASP A 15 2.40 -33.28 24.77
N GLY A 16 2.82 -32.05 24.39
CA GLY A 16 3.93 -31.82 23.46
C GLY A 16 3.58 -32.03 21.98
N GLN A 17 2.33 -32.36 21.63
CA GLN A 17 1.87 -32.39 20.25
C GLN A 17 1.35 -31.01 19.81
N PRO A 18 1.64 -30.56 18.58
CA PRO A 18 1.11 -29.31 18.06
C PRO A 18 -0.44 -29.30 18.01
N PRO A 19 -1.10 -28.17 18.31
CA PRO A 19 -2.56 -28.09 18.22
C PRO A 19 -3.03 -28.29 16.78
N VAL A 20 -4.17 -28.98 16.63
CA VAL A 20 -4.82 -29.15 15.32
C VAL A 20 -5.50 -27.83 14.96
N ASN A 21 -5.28 -27.32 13.74
CA ASN A 21 -5.80 -26.03 13.24
C ASN A 21 -5.26 -24.77 13.96
N ASN A 22 -4.02 -24.82 14.46
CA ASN A 22 -3.16 -23.69 14.86
C ASN A 22 -3.85 -22.33 15.15
N ILE A 23 -4.56 -22.22 16.28
CA ILE A 23 -4.67 -20.93 16.96
C ILE A 23 -3.47 -20.87 17.91
N SER A 24 -2.41 -20.19 17.48
CA SER A 24 -1.29 -19.90 18.37
C SER A 24 -1.76 -18.97 19.49
N PHE A 25 -1.84 -19.50 20.71
CA PHE A 25 -1.91 -18.72 21.95
C PHE A 25 -0.51 -18.36 22.47
N ALA A 26 0.49 -18.29 21.59
CA ALA A 26 1.59 -17.38 21.81
C ALA A 26 1.17 -16.03 21.22
N ARG A 27 0.85 -15.10 22.13
CA ARG A 27 0.75 -13.66 21.89
C ARG A 27 -0.51 -13.11 21.14
N PHE A 28 -1.62 -13.88 20.99
CA PHE A 28 -2.98 -13.29 20.78
C PHE A 28 -4.18 -13.80 21.59
N TRP A 29 -4.88 -12.83 22.21
CA TRP A 29 -6.26 -12.34 21.95
C TRP A 29 -7.34 -13.30 21.45
N VAL A 30 -8.11 -13.86 22.38
CA VAL A 30 -9.37 -14.57 22.11
C VAL A 30 -10.49 -14.05 23.01
N GLN A 31 -11.62 -13.64 22.41
CA GLN A 31 -12.87 -13.46 23.14
C GLN A 31 -13.51 -14.83 23.41
N ILE A 32 -13.87 -15.06 24.68
CA ILE A 32 -14.70 -16.20 25.10
C ILE A 32 -16.13 -15.67 25.27
N THR A 33 -17.12 -16.30 24.66
CA THR A 33 -18.52 -15.86 24.82
C THR A 33 -18.96 -15.93 26.29
N PRO A 34 -19.90 -15.10 26.75
CA PRO A 34 -20.38 -15.13 28.14
C PRO A 34 -20.83 -16.52 28.61
N ALA A 35 -21.41 -17.32 27.70
CA ALA A 35 -21.84 -18.69 27.99
C ALA A 35 -20.65 -19.64 28.23
N ILE A 36 -19.58 -19.54 27.42
CA ILE A 36 -18.38 -20.37 27.58
C ILE A 36 -17.56 -19.90 28.79
N PHE A 37 -17.51 -18.59 29.05
CA PHE A 37 -16.87 -18.04 30.24
C PHE A 37 -17.55 -18.55 31.51
N ALA A 38 -18.89 -18.45 31.59
CA ALA A 38 -19.65 -18.97 32.73
C ALA A 38 -19.45 -20.48 32.95
N ALA A 39 -19.28 -21.26 31.87
CA ALA A 39 -19.08 -22.71 31.95
C ALA A 39 -17.66 -23.11 32.40
N ASN A 40 -16.66 -22.24 32.27
CA ASN A 40 -15.24 -22.56 32.50
C ASN A 40 -14.53 -21.57 33.43
N GLN A 41 -15.28 -20.69 34.11
CA GLN A 41 -14.79 -19.58 34.92
C GLN A 41 -13.79 -20.03 36.00
N ASP A 42 -14.06 -21.15 36.68
CA ASP A 42 -13.21 -21.67 37.75
C ASP A 42 -11.86 -22.15 37.20
N LEU A 43 -11.84 -22.82 36.05
CA LEU A 43 -10.60 -23.25 35.37
C LEU A 43 -9.75 -22.06 34.91
N ILE A 44 -10.40 -20.99 34.43
CA ILE A 44 -9.73 -19.78 33.95
C ILE A 44 -9.16 -18.95 35.13
N THR A 45 -9.84 -18.92 36.28
CA THR A 45 -9.46 -18.15 37.47
C THR A 45 -8.40 -18.81 38.35
N THR A 46 -8.21 -20.13 38.27
CA THR A 46 -7.36 -20.86 39.22
C THR A 46 -5.85 -20.83 38.87
N HIS A 47 -5.43 -20.30 37.71
CA HIS A 47 -4.04 -20.43 37.24
C HIS A 47 -3.38 -19.12 36.74
N TYR A 48 -3.20 -18.15 37.64
CA TYR A 48 -2.39 -16.93 37.40
C TYR A 48 -1.34 -16.69 38.49
N THR A 49 -0.08 -16.42 38.13
CA THR A 49 1.02 -16.03 39.04
C THR A 49 2.05 -15.05 38.44
N GLY A 50 1.68 -14.23 37.45
CA GLY A 50 2.65 -13.32 36.78
C GLY A 50 2.56 -11.86 37.24
N ASP A 51 3.70 -11.19 37.36
CA ASP A 51 3.82 -9.74 37.58
C ASP A 51 3.70 -8.99 36.22
N ASP A 52 2.92 -7.92 36.18
CA ASP A 52 2.57 -7.19 34.95
C ASP A 52 3.66 -6.23 34.47
N GLU A 53 4.62 -5.87 35.33
CA GLU A 53 5.63 -4.85 35.01
C GLU A 53 6.91 -5.40 34.39
N ASN A 54 7.14 -6.72 34.45
CA ASN A 54 8.36 -7.37 33.96
C ASN A 54 8.04 -8.64 33.16
N LEU A 55 7.50 -8.47 31.95
CA LEU A 55 7.25 -9.60 31.05
C LEU A 55 8.59 -10.15 30.52
N PRO A 56 8.97 -11.42 30.78
CA PRO A 56 10.14 -12.04 30.17
C PRO A 56 9.99 -12.17 28.65
N SER A 57 11.13 -12.23 27.94
CA SER A 57 11.20 -12.60 26.52
C SER A 57 10.46 -13.91 26.25
N PHE A 58 9.76 -13.98 25.12
CA PHE A 58 9.01 -15.18 24.74
C PHE A 58 9.93 -16.40 24.63
N ASP A 59 9.56 -17.47 25.34
CA ASP A 59 10.21 -18.77 25.32
C ASP A 59 9.19 -19.80 24.80
N PRO A 60 9.44 -20.44 23.64
CA PRO A 60 8.51 -21.41 23.06
C PRO A 60 8.33 -22.68 23.91
N GLU A 61 9.20 -22.93 24.90
CA GLU A 61 9.04 -24.02 25.88
C GLU A 61 8.23 -23.59 27.13
N ARG A 62 7.91 -22.29 27.26
CA ARG A 62 7.20 -21.72 28.43
C ARG A 62 6.15 -20.69 27.99
N PRO A 63 4.92 -21.11 27.65
CA PRO A 63 3.86 -20.18 27.27
C PRO A 63 3.43 -19.28 28.44
N TYR A 64 3.07 -18.04 28.08
CA TYR A 64 2.75 -16.97 29.02
C TYR A 64 1.28 -16.99 29.45
N ASN A 65 1.00 -16.78 30.73
CA ASN A 65 -0.37 -16.67 31.25
C ASN A 65 -0.92 -15.25 31.07
N LEU A 66 -2.13 -15.12 30.54
CA LEU A 66 -2.80 -13.83 30.36
C LEU A 66 -3.58 -13.43 31.63
N PRO A 67 -3.41 -12.21 32.17
CA PRO A 67 -4.16 -11.77 33.34
C PRO A 67 -5.66 -11.65 33.05
N LEU A 68 -6.52 -12.13 33.96
CA LEU A 68 -7.98 -12.05 33.81
C LEU A 68 -8.53 -10.61 33.73
N LYS A 69 -7.83 -9.64 34.32
CA LYS A 69 -8.14 -8.20 34.20
C LYS A 69 -8.08 -7.66 32.76
N ARG A 70 -7.54 -8.46 31.83
CA ARG A 70 -7.45 -8.11 30.42
C ARG A 70 -8.70 -8.48 29.63
N PHE A 71 -9.71 -9.08 30.26
CA PHE A 71 -10.98 -9.36 29.61
C PHE A 71 -12.03 -8.30 29.98
N SER A 72 -12.83 -7.87 29.01
CA SER A 72 -14.05 -7.09 29.25
C SER A 72 -15.10 -7.93 29.97
N ALA A 73 -16.14 -7.29 30.49
CA ALA A 73 -17.27 -7.98 31.11
C ALA A 73 -17.97 -8.97 30.15
N ASP A 74 -17.83 -8.76 28.83
CA ASP A 74 -18.38 -9.61 27.76
C ASP A 74 -17.36 -10.61 27.21
N GLY A 75 -16.27 -10.84 27.96
CA GLY A 75 -15.25 -11.84 27.67
C GLY A 75 -14.27 -11.46 26.56
N VAL A 76 -14.20 -10.19 26.15
CA VAL A 76 -13.27 -9.72 25.11
C VAL A 76 -11.90 -9.46 25.72
N LEU A 77 -10.85 -10.14 25.26
CA LEU A 77 -9.50 -9.71 25.63
C LEU A 77 -9.30 -8.28 25.05
N LEU A 78 -9.03 -7.29 25.91
CA LEU A 78 -8.60 -5.90 25.62
C LEU A 78 -7.10 -5.72 25.30
N ALA A 79 -6.77 -5.32 24.07
CA ALA A 79 -5.40 -5.21 23.54
C ALA A 79 -4.43 -4.44 24.49
N PRO A 80 -3.11 -4.75 24.49
CA PRO A 80 -2.19 -4.25 25.52
C PRO A 80 -2.09 -2.74 25.53
N SER A 81 -2.00 -2.16 26.73
CA SER A 81 -1.58 -0.77 26.88
C SER A 81 -0.08 -0.65 26.61
N ILE A 82 0.34 -1.05 25.40
CA ILE A 82 1.70 -0.92 24.87
C ILE A 82 1.69 0.09 23.74
N THR A 83 2.87 0.59 23.40
CA THR A 83 3.03 1.42 22.21
C THR A 83 2.98 0.54 20.97
N TYR A 84 1.95 0.70 20.15
CA TYR A 84 1.81 -0.05 18.90
C TYR A 84 2.71 0.55 17.81
N ALA A 85 3.50 -0.31 17.16
CA ALA A 85 4.24 0.04 15.95
C ALA A 85 4.23 -1.15 14.99
N LEU A 86 3.88 -0.92 13.72
CA LEU A 86 3.91 -1.96 12.69
C LEU A 86 5.34 -2.50 12.51
N GLY A 87 5.51 -3.82 12.39
CA GLY A 87 6.81 -4.50 12.42
C GLY A 87 7.53 -4.55 13.78
N ASN A 88 7.01 -3.91 14.83
CA ASN A 88 7.46 -4.18 16.20
C ASN A 88 6.63 -5.32 16.79
N HIS A 89 7.26 -6.48 16.91
CA HIS A 89 6.60 -7.71 17.37
C HIS A 89 6.91 -8.03 18.82
N GLU A 90 7.19 -7.00 19.65
CA GLU A 90 7.13 -7.19 21.09
C GLU A 90 5.73 -7.71 21.44
N GLY A 91 5.68 -8.94 21.92
CA GLY A 91 4.39 -9.57 22.16
C GLY A 91 3.69 -10.11 20.91
N PHE A 92 4.38 -10.43 19.79
CA PHE A 92 3.82 -10.89 18.48
C PHE A 92 2.43 -10.32 18.27
N VAL A 93 2.24 -9.00 18.21
CA VAL A 93 0.93 -8.36 17.98
C VAL A 93 0.69 -8.17 16.46
N ARG A 94 -0.56 -8.36 16.03
CA ARG A 94 -1.05 -8.57 14.66
C ARG A 94 -1.79 -7.32 14.39
N HIS A 95 -1.63 -6.84 13.19
CA HIS A 95 -2.08 -5.52 12.82
C HIS A 95 -3.14 -5.69 11.77
N LEU A 96 -4.31 -5.11 11.98
CA LEU A 96 -5.34 -5.09 10.95
C LEU A 96 -5.20 -3.83 10.10
N ILE A 97 -4.77 -3.98 8.86
CA ILE A 97 -4.77 -2.88 7.90
C ILE A 97 -6.19 -2.78 7.31
N VAL A 98 -6.82 -1.62 7.47
CA VAL A 98 -8.14 -1.36 6.91
C VAL A 98 -7.98 -0.58 5.61
N THR A 99 -8.46 -1.15 4.51
CA THR A 99 -8.38 -0.54 3.17
C THR A 99 -9.75 -0.48 2.51
N TRP A 100 -9.92 0.45 1.58
CA TRP A 100 -11.17 0.69 0.86
C TRP A 100 -10.91 0.55 -0.64
N ALA A 101 -11.67 -0.31 -1.32
CA ALA A 101 -11.45 -0.63 -2.74
C ALA A 101 -11.56 0.59 -3.67
N ALA A 102 -12.31 1.62 -3.27
CA ALA A 102 -12.36 2.88 -4.01
C ALA A 102 -11.00 3.63 -4.05
N GLN A 103 -10.10 3.36 -3.12
CA GLN A 103 -8.78 3.99 -3.01
C GLN A 103 -7.69 3.12 -3.65
N THR A 104 -7.83 2.85 -4.95
CA THR A 104 -6.87 2.01 -5.71
C THR A 104 -5.42 2.50 -5.67
N GLY A 105 -5.21 3.79 -5.35
CA GLY A 105 -3.89 4.38 -5.17
C GLY A 105 -3.15 3.92 -3.90
N ASP A 106 -3.86 3.30 -2.96
CA ASP A 106 -3.34 2.88 -1.66
C ASP A 106 -2.94 1.39 -1.64
N ILE A 107 -3.38 0.63 -2.64
CA ILE A 107 -3.06 -0.80 -2.81
C ILE A 107 -1.56 -1.08 -2.69
N PRO A 108 -0.64 -0.35 -3.37
CA PRO A 108 0.79 -0.65 -3.26
C PRO A 108 1.37 -0.48 -1.86
N HIS A 109 0.84 0.47 -1.07
CA HIS A 109 1.29 0.71 0.30
C HIS A 109 0.89 -0.44 1.22
N VAL A 110 -0.36 -0.90 1.09
CA VAL A 110 -0.86 -2.05 1.86
C VAL A 110 -0.13 -3.33 1.46
N ALA A 111 0.07 -3.57 0.16
CA ALA A 111 0.78 -4.74 -0.34
C ALA A 111 2.23 -4.78 0.18
N ALA A 112 2.97 -3.67 0.10
CA ALA A 112 4.33 -3.60 0.62
C ALA A 112 4.38 -3.80 2.15
N ALA A 113 3.42 -3.24 2.90
CA ALA A 113 3.34 -3.48 4.34
C ALA A 113 3.10 -4.97 4.67
N VAL A 114 2.21 -5.64 3.93
CA VAL A 114 1.95 -7.09 4.07
C VAL A 114 3.18 -7.94 3.74
N ALA A 115 3.97 -7.55 2.73
CA ALA A 115 5.23 -8.23 2.41
C ALA A 115 6.29 -8.00 3.50
N LEU A 116 6.35 -6.81 4.09
CA LEU A 116 7.35 -6.48 5.10
C LEU A 116 6.99 -6.95 6.52
N ASP A 117 5.70 -7.17 6.81
CA ASP A 117 5.19 -7.61 8.11
C ASP A 117 4.34 -8.90 7.97
N HIS A 118 4.87 -10.02 8.46
CA HIS A 118 4.19 -11.32 8.45
C HIS A 118 2.99 -11.40 9.43
N LEU A 119 2.82 -10.44 10.33
CA LEU A 119 1.69 -10.32 11.26
C LEU A 119 0.65 -9.29 10.81
N ALA A 120 0.78 -8.72 9.62
CA ALA A 120 -0.25 -7.84 9.05
C ALA A 120 -1.42 -8.65 8.44
N ASP A 121 -2.63 -8.39 8.94
CA ASP A 121 -3.90 -8.80 8.35
C ASP A 121 -4.50 -7.63 7.56
N VAL A 122 -5.39 -7.89 6.61
CA VAL A 122 -6.06 -6.87 5.81
C VAL A 122 -7.55 -7.14 5.74
N ILE A 123 -8.35 -6.09 5.91
CA ILE A 123 -9.76 -6.08 5.54
C ILE A 123 -10.00 -5.06 4.42
N ILE A 124 -10.63 -5.53 3.36
CA ILE A 124 -10.94 -4.77 2.15
C ILE A 124 -12.43 -4.46 2.16
N ILE A 125 -12.76 -3.20 2.36
CA ILE A 125 -14.14 -2.72 2.33
C ILE A 125 -14.47 -2.34 0.89
N PHE A 126 -15.62 -2.78 0.39
CA PHE A 126 -16.09 -2.42 -0.94
C PHE A 126 -17.61 -2.47 -1.02
N ASP A 127 -18.17 -1.75 -1.99
CA ASP A 127 -19.56 -1.96 -2.41
C ASP A 127 -19.61 -2.86 -3.63
N PRO A 128 -20.74 -3.55 -3.90
CA PRO A 128 -20.83 -4.50 -5.01
C PRO A 128 -20.44 -3.93 -6.39
N ALA A 129 -20.62 -2.63 -6.62
CA ALA A 129 -20.21 -2.02 -7.90
C ALA A 129 -18.68 -1.90 -8.05
N LEU A 130 -17.93 -2.10 -6.96
CA LEU A 130 -16.47 -2.12 -6.90
C LEU A 130 -15.90 -3.53 -6.66
N GLU A 131 -16.68 -4.59 -6.87
CA GLU A 131 -16.25 -5.99 -6.68
C GLU A 131 -14.94 -6.28 -7.41
N THR A 132 -14.84 -5.94 -8.70
CA THR A 132 -13.61 -6.13 -9.48
C THR A 132 -12.39 -5.41 -8.87
N GLN A 133 -12.57 -4.22 -8.30
CA GLN A 133 -11.49 -3.49 -7.61
C GLN A 133 -11.14 -4.13 -6.26
N GLY A 134 -12.13 -4.67 -5.55
CA GLY A 134 -11.95 -5.41 -4.31
C GLY A 134 -11.15 -6.70 -4.53
N GLU A 135 -11.53 -7.50 -5.52
CA GLU A 135 -10.81 -8.71 -5.96
C GLU A 135 -9.39 -8.38 -6.41
N ALA A 136 -9.22 -7.32 -7.20
CA ALA A 136 -7.89 -6.89 -7.65
C ALA A 136 -6.96 -6.51 -6.50
N ALA A 137 -7.49 -5.83 -5.47
CA ALA A 137 -6.75 -5.51 -4.27
C ALA A 137 -6.42 -6.80 -3.48
N TYR A 138 -7.38 -7.70 -3.33
CA TYR A 138 -7.20 -8.99 -2.67
C TYR A 138 -6.06 -9.81 -3.30
N ASP A 139 -6.08 -9.98 -4.62
CA ASP A 139 -5.06 -10.72 -5.36
C ASP A 139 -3.67 -10.09 -5.19
N THR A 140 -3.60 -8.75 -5.20
CA THR A 140 -2.35 -8.02 -5.00
C THR A 140 -1.79 -8.25 -3.59
N TYR A 141 -2.63 -8.22 -2.56
CA TYR A 141 -2.20 -8.46 -1.18
C TYR A 141 -1.85 -9.93 -0.94
N MET A 142 -2.58 -10.85 -1.59
CA MET A 142 -2.33 -12.29 -1.50
C MET A 142 -0.93 -12.60 -2.05
N GLN A 143 -0.61 -12.08 -3.23
CA GLN A 143 0.72 -12.19 -3.83
C GLN A 143 1.82 -11.70 -2.87
N ALA A 144 1.64 -10.50 -2.31
CA ALA A 144 2.60 -9.93 -1.36
C ALA A 144 2.77 -10.78 -0.08
N SER A 145 1.69 -11.42 0.39
CA SER A 145 1.72 -12.23 1.61
C SER A 145 2.57 -13.50 1.48
N PHE A 146 2.68 -14.08 0.28
CA PHE A 146 3.52 -15.26 0.03
C PHE A 146 5.02 -14.96 0.18
N SER A 147 5.41 -13.69 0.04
CA SER A 147 6.79 -13.25 0.19
C SER A 147 7.06 -12.62 1.57
N SER A 148 6.13 -12.73 2.52
CA SER A 148 6.26 -12.01 3.80
C SER A 148 7.45 -12.47 4.66
N ARG A 149 8.23 -11.52 5.19
CA ARG A 149 9.42 -11.80 6.02
C ARG A 149 9.06 -12.15 7.47
N GLY A 150 9.48 -13.34 7.91
CA GLY A 150 9.41 -13.83 9.29
C GLY A 150 10.29 -15.08 9.47
N PRO A 151 10.61 -15.51 10.71
CA PRO A 151 11.39 -16.74 10.93
C PRO A 151 10.71 -17.92 10.24
N GLU A 152 11.52 -18.76 9.57
CA GLU A 152 11.15 -19.84 8.63
C GLU A 152 10.17 -20.91 9.16
N ARG A 153 9.53 -20.75 10.33
CA ARG A 153 8.64 -21.74 10.94
C ARG A 153 7.36 -21.25 11.61
N ASP A 154 7.11 -19.95 11.73
CA ASP A 154 5.93 -19.48 12.50
C ASP A 154 4.64 -19.33 11.67
N TYR A 155 4.68 -19.45 10.34
CA TYR A 155 3.51 -19.19 9.47
C TYR A 155 3.17 -20.29 8.44
N GLU A 156 4.05 -21.28 8.18
CA GLU A 156 3.85 -22.31 7.14
C GLU A 156 2.66 -23.29 7.38
N ARG A 157 1.84 -23.11 8.43
CA ARG A 157 0.66 -23.96 8.72
C ARG A 157 -0.71 -23.30 8.50
N LEU A 158 -0.78 -22.04 8.11
CA LEU A 158 -2.06 -21.32 7.96
C LEU A 158 -2.54 -21.13 6.52
N MET A 159 -1.94 -21.82 5.56
CA MET A 159 -2.48 -21.90 4.20
C MET A 159 -2.40 -23.34 3.68
N LYS A 160 -3.50 -24.09 3.84
CA LYS A 160 -4.06 -24.79 2.69
C LYS A 160 -5.52 -24.41 2.53
N PRO A 161 -5.94 -24.02 1.32
CA PRO A 161 -7.23 -23.40 1.07
C PRO A 161 -8.31 -24.48 1.08
N PHE A 162 -9.27 -24.37 1.99
CA PHE A 162 -10.59 -24.97 1.76
C PHE A 162 -11.76 -24.02 2.04
N ASP A 163 -11.54 -22.85 2.64
CA ASP A 163 -12.56 -21.80 2.69
C ASP A 163 -11.90 -20.42 2.61
N VAL A 164 -12.28 -19.65 1.58
CA VAL A 164 -11.75 -18.30 1.25
C VAL A 164 -12.19 -17.23 2.27
N GLY A 165 -12.84 -17.64 3.37
CA GLY A 165 -13.38 -16.76 4.41
C GLY A 165 -12.55 -16.65 5.70
N GLU A 166 -11.51 -17.47 5.90
CA GLU A 166 -10.82 -17.59 7.20
C GLU A 166 -9.32 -17.14 7.19
N GLY A 167 -8.86 -16.48 6.12
CA GLY A 167 -7.44 -16.08 5.93
C GLY A 167 -7.05 -14.68 6.45
N ARG A 168 -5.76 -14.31 6.28
CA ARG A 168 -5.19 -12.97 6.57
C ARG A 168 -5.89 -11.82 5.86
N LEU A 169 -6.55 -12.12 4.76
CA LEU A 169 -7.18 -11.17 3.86
C LEU A 169 -8.68 -11.41 3.87
N LYS A 170 -9.45 -10.38 4.17
CA LYS A 170 -10.91 -10.42 4.21
C LYS A 170 -11.51 -9.45 3.22
N LEU A 171 -12.52 -9.93 2.50
CA LEU A 171 -13.42 -9.11 1.68
C LEU A 171 -14.66 -8.78 2.52
N ALA A 172 -14.97 -7.49 2.63
CA ALA A 172 -16.12 -6.97 3.36
C ALA A 172 -17.02 -6.18 2.40
N GLU A 173 -17.96 -6.88 1.79
CA GLU A 173 -19.00 -6.29 0.93
C GLU A 173 -20.06 -5.58 1.77
N MET A 174 -20.43 -4.36 1.40
CA MET A 174 -21.51 -3.61 2.06
C MET A 174 -22.12 -2.55 1.12
N LEU A 175 -23.24 -1.93 1.54
CA LEU A 175 -23.86 -0.89 0.73
C LEU A 175 -22.94 0.33 0.56
N LYS A 176 -23.01 0.98 -0.61
CA LYS A 176 -22.16 2.14 -0.97
C LYS A 176 -22.18 3.22 0.11
N GLU A 177 -23.34 3.52 0.67
CA GLU A 177 -23.54 4.55 1.69
C GLU A 177 -22.86 4.19 3.03
N GLN A 178 -22.64 2.89 3.26
CA GLN A 178 -22.02 2.36 4.48
C GLN A 178 -20.50 2.27 4.36
N THR A 179 -19.96 2.02 3.16
CA THR A 179 -18.50 1.80 2.96
C THR A 179 -17.63 2.88 3.60
N TYR A 180 -17.95 4.15 3.40
CA TYR A 180 -17.20 5.26 3.98
C TYR A 180 -17.32 5.31 5.51
N ILE A 181 -18.52 5.07 6.06
CA ILE A 181 -18.77 5.12 7.50
C ILE A 181 -18.00 3.98 8.19
N VAL A 182 -18.11 2.75 7.67
CA VAL A 182 -17.42 1.58 8.20
C VAL A 182 -15.91 1.73 8.08
N TYR A 183 -15.40 2.17 6.92
CA TYR A 183 -13.98 2.46 6.73
C TYR A 183 -13.45 3.49 7.73
N ASN A 184 -14.18 4.57 7.99
CA ASN A 184 -13.77 5.57 8.99
C ASN A 184 -13.87 5.05 10.42
N GLY A 185 -14.91 4.28 10.73
CA GLY A 185 -15.17 3.76 12.06
C GLY A 185 -14.16 2.72 12.53
N LEU A 186 -13.71 1.88 11.59
CA LEU A 186 -12.72 0.84 11.83
C LEU A 186 -11.31 1.40 12.07
N ARG A 187 -10.97 2.54 11.47
CA ARG A 187 -9.64 3.16 11.62
C ARG A 187 -9.44 3.72 13.03
N PRO A 188 -8.19 3.80 13.51
CA PRO A 188 -7.89 4.52 14.74
C PRO A 188 -8.30 5.98 14.61
N ARG A 189 -8.68 6.61 15.74
CA ARG A 189 -9.09 8.02 15.73
C ARG A 189 -7.90 8.91 15.35
N PRO A 190 -8.06 9.83 14.39
CA PRO A 190 -7.03 10.80 14.07
C PRO A 190 -6.57 11.56 15.34
N PRO A 191 -5.28 11.90 15.45
CA PRO A 191 -4.23 11.80 14.44
C PRO A 191 -3.46 10.46 14.43
N LEU A 192 -3.95 9.43 15.13
CA LEU A 192 -3.23 8.16 15.26
C LEU A 192 -3.16 7.40 13.93
N GLU A 193 -1.97 6.93 13.57
CA GLU A 193 -1.74 6.11 12.37
C GLU A 193 -1.94 4.61 12.65
N ILE A 194 -1.79 4.21 13.90
CA ILE A 194 -1.99 2.86 14.45
C ILE A 194 -2.65 3.00 15.83
N GLY A 195 -3.60 2.12 16.13
CA GLY A 195 -4.25 2.10 17.45
C GLY A 195 -5.50 1.24 17.45
N ILE A 196 -6.29 1.34 18.51
CA ILE A 196 -7.51 0.52 18.63
C ILE A 196 -8.67 1.15 17.85
N SER A 197 -9.41 0.31 17.14
CA SER A 197 -10.65 0.72 16.47
C SER A 197 -11.65 1.25 17.48
N SER A 198 -12.16 2.47 17.26
CA SER A 198 -13.19 3.04 18.13
C SER A 198 -14.55 2.33 18.03
N TRP A 199 -14.71 1.50 17.00
CA TRP A 199 -15.91 0.72 16.74
C TRP A 199 -15.90 -0.66 17.43
N HIS A 200 -14.82 -1.01 18.12
CA HIS A 200 -14.80 -2.14 19.04
C HIS A 200 -15.93 -2.05 20.09
N SER A 201 -16.21 -0.84 20.62
CA SER A 201 -17.26 -0.61 21.63
C SER A 201 -18.57 -0.04 21.06
N ASN A 202 -18.53 0.62 19.90
CA ASN A 202 -19.65 1.43 19.38
C ASN A 202 -20.15 1.01 18.00
N GLY A 203 -19.57 -0.02 17.38
CA GLY A 203 -20.00 -0.52 16.08
C GLY A 203 -21.32 -1.27 16.16
N ASP A 204 -22.14 -1.11 15.11
CA ASP A 204 -23.36 -1.91 14.88
C ASP A 204 -23.01 -3.39 14.65
N GLU A 205 -23.99 -4.30 14.75
CA GLU A 205 -23.82 -5.75 14.65
C GLU A 205 -23.03 -6.16 13.38
N ASN A 206 -23.34 -5.54 12.23
CA ASN A 206 -22.65 -5.78 10.96
C ASN A 206 -21.13 -5.55 11.03
N VAL A 207 -20.67 -4.62 11.86
CA VAL A 207 -19.23 -4.31 12.04
C VAL A 207 -18.59 -5.32 12.97
N ARG A 208 -19.31 -5.70 14.03
CA ARG A 208 -18.86 -6.69 14.99
C ARG A 208 -18.66 -8.04 14.32
N ASP A 209 -19.48 -8.35 13.33
CA ASP A 209 -19.38 -9.58 12.53
C ASP A 209 -18.14 -9.61 11.63
N LEU A 210 -17.64 -8.46 11.16
CA LEU A 210 -16.36 -8.39 10.42
C LEU A 210 -15.16 -8.88 11.25
N PHE A 211 -15.26 -8.80 12.59
CA PHE A 211 -14.27 -9.30 13.54
C PHE A 211 -14.60 -10.69 14.11
N ALA A 212 -15.81 -11.21 13.89
CA ALA A 212 -16.26 -12.50 14.38
C ALA A 212 -15.79 -13.61 13.43
N ASN A 213 -14.65 -14.21 13.72
CA ASN A 213 -13.95 -15.07 12.76
C ASN A 213 -14.12 -16.57 13.00
N ASN A 214 -15.07 -16.99 13.83
CA ASN A 214 -15.41 -18.41 13.94
C ASN A 214 -16.90 -18.64 14.19
N LYS A 215 -17.36 -19.85 13.86
CA LYS A 215 -18.73 -20.34 14.09
C LYS A 215 -19.19 -20.30 15.55
N ASP A 216 -18.30 -19.94 16.49
CA ASP A 216 -18.54 -19.93 17.93
C ASP A 216 -18.54 -18.50 18.54
N GLY A 217 -18.47 -17.45 17.72
CA GLY A 217 -18.61 -16.06 18.17
C GLY A 217 -17.36 -15.40 18.77
N GLY A 218 -16.17 -15.96 18.52
CA GLY A 218 -14.90 -15.36 18.95
C GLY A 218 -14.54 -14.11 18.12
N ARG A 219 -14.20 -13.00 18.79
CA ARG A 219 -13.67 -11.78 18.18
C ARG A 219 -12.20 -11.58 18.55
N VAL A 220 -11.43 -11.05 17.60
CA VAL A 220 -10.02 -10.66 17.78
C VAL A 220 -9.94 -9.14 17.77
N GLU A 221 -9.43 -8.53 18.85
CA GLU A 221 -9.13 -7.09 18.88
C GLU A 221 -7.73 -6.86 18.30
N TYR A 222 -7.67 -6.19 17.16
CA TYR A 222 -6.43 -5.81 16.50
C TYR A 222 -6.14 -4.32 16.75
N PRO A 223 -4.87 -3.94 16.97
CA PRO A 223 -4.41 -2.63 16.58
C PRO A 223 -4.64 -2.46 15.08
N VAL A 224 -5.50 -1.52 14.75
CA VAL A 224 -5.83 -1.15 13.38
C VAL A 224 -4.82 -0.13 12.87
N VAL A 225 -4.39 -0.33 11.63
CA VAL A 225 -3.42 0.51 10.94
C VAL A 225 -4.10 1.24 9.79
N THR A 226 -3.86 2.54 9.73
CA THR A 226 -4.26 3.38 8.59
C THR A 226 -3.30 3.20 7.43
N VAL A 227 -3.73 3.54 6.21
CA VAL A 227 -2.82 3.61 5.06
C VAL A 227 -1.62 4.54 5.33
N VAL A 228 -1.81 5.66 6.03
CA VAL A 228 -0.67 6.53 6.41
C VAL A 228 0.32 5.78 7.30
N GLY A 229 -0.17 4.99 8.26
CA GLY A 229 0.66 4.10 9.07
C GLY A 229 1.43 3.07 8.24
N THR A 230 0.83 2.51 7.18
CA THR A 230 1.56 1.63 6.25
C THR A 230 2.66 2.39 5.49
N THR A 231 2.39 3.62 5.03
CA THR A 231 3.39 4.49 4.39
C THR A 231 4.55 4.77 5.36
N THR A 232 4.26 5.16 6.60
CA THR A 232 5.29 5.42 7.63
C THR A 232 6.11 4.17 7.95
N PHE A 233 5.45 3.02 8.09
CA PHE A 233 6.11 1.74 8.33
C PHE A 233 7.12 1.38 7.25
N ILE A 234 6.74 1.47 5.97
CA ILE A 234 7.63 1.17 4.84
C ILE A 234 8.91 2.01 4.91
N ALA A 235 8.78 3.31 5.19
CA ALA A 235 9.94 4.20 5.33
C ALA A 235 10.80 3.88 6.56
N ASN A 236 10.19 3.49 7.68
CA ASN A 236 10.92 3.03 8.86
C ASN A 236 11.71 1.75 8.56
N THR A 237 11.06 0.76 7.94
CA THR A 237 11.68 -0.51 7.55
C THR A 237 12.79 -0.30 6.54
N TYR A 238 12.63 0.63 5.58
CA TYR A 238 13.68 1.02 4.64
C TYR A 238 14.94 1.52 5.37
N ARG A 239 14.77 2.41 6.36
CA ARG A 239 15.90 2.99 7.13
C ARG A 239 16.67 1.94 7.93
N THR A 240 15.97 0.94 8.46
CA THR A 240 16.54 -0.09 9.33
C THR A 240 16.75 -1.42 8.62
N TYR A 241 16.66 -1.45 7.28
CA TYR A 241 16.75 -2.70 6.54
C TYR A 241 18.15 -3.28 6.63
N GLU A 242 18.29 -4.41 7.34
CA GLU A 242 19.59 -4.97 7.75
C GLU A 242 20.51 -5.33 6.57
N TYR A 243 19.93 -5.66 5.41
CA TYR A 243 20.66 -6.03 4.19
C TYR A 243 20.96 -4.82 3.26
N GLY A 244 20.60 -3.61 3.67
CA GLY A 244 20.78 -2.38 2.91
C GLY A 244 19.66 -2.06 1.92
N HIS A 245 19.67 -0.82 1.41
CA HIS A 245 18.57 -0.26 0.62
C HIS A 245 18.34 -0.95 -0.73
N GLU A 246 19.39 -1.46 -1.39
CA GLU A 246 19.21 -2.19 -2.66
C GLU A 246 18.52 -3.54 -2.43
N ALA A 247 18.90 -4.26 -1.37
CA ALA A 247 18.24 -5.50 -1.00
C ALA A 247 16.77 -5.29 -0.63
N PHE A 248 16.43 -4.15 -0.02
CA PHE A 248 15.04 -3.76 0.23
C PHE A 248 14.23 -3.67 -1.07
N TYR A 249 14.76 -2.99 -2.09
CA TYR A 249 14.08 -2.85 -3.38
C TYR A 249 14.01 -4.18 -4.13
N THR A 250 15.06 -5.00 -4.09
CA THR A 250 15.03 -6.35 -4.68
C THR A 250 13.96 -7.21 -4.02
N PHE A 251 13.90 -7.21 -2.68
CA PHE A 251 12.87 -7.94 -1.95
C PHE A 251 11.45 -7.50 -2.36
N LEU A 252 11.19 -6.19 -2.40
CA LEU A 252 9.87 -5.68 -2.80
C LEU A 252 9.58 -5.92 -4.29
N ALA A 253 10.59 -5.91 -5.16
CA ALA A 253 10.43 -6.28 -6.56
C ALA A 253 9.92 -7.72 -6.68
N ASP A 254 10.52 -8.66 -5.95
CA ASP A 254 10.12 -10.06 -5.99
C ASP A 254 8.74 -10.26 -5.33
N ALA A 255 8.47 -9.59 -4.20
CA ALA A 255 7.21 -9.71 -3.47
C ALA A 255 6.00 -9.11 -4.21
N LEU A 256 6.21 -8.01 -4.95
CA LEU A 256 5.13 -7.27 -5.59
C LEU A 256 4.99 -7.58 -7.08
N SER A 257 5.91 -8.29 -7.70
CA SER A 257 5.81 -8.71 -9.10
C SER A 257 4.90 -9.93 -9.28
N SER A 258 4.28 -10.03 -10.46
CA SER A 258 3.47 -11.19 -10.81
C SER A 258 4.33 -12.32 -11.38
N PRO A 259 4.26 -13.55 -10.86
CA PRO A 259 4.85 -14.71 -11.52
C PRO A 259 4.10 -15.11 -12.80
N ALA A 260 2.85 -14.66 -12.98
CA ALA A 260 2.01 -14.97 -14.15
C ALA A 260 2.34 -14.15 -15.40
N VAL A 261 3.26 -13.19 -15.30
CA VAL A 261 3.84 -12.45 -16.42
C VAL A 261 5.35 -12.49 -16.26
N PRO A 262 6.06 -13.41 -16.94
CA PRO A 262 7.51 -13.45 -16.90
C PRO A 262 8.11 -12.23 -17.60
N GLN A 263 9.38 -11.96 -17.32
CA GLN A 263 10.12 -10.86 -17.94
C GLN A 263 10.18 -10.98 -19.47
N ASP A 264 10.21 -12.20 -20.01
CA ASP A 264 10.17 -12.47 -21.45
C ASP A 264 8.88 -11.94 -22.10
N ALA A 265 7.73 -12.07 -21.42
CA ALA A 265 6.46 -11.57 -21.93
C ALA A 265 6.41 -10.03 -21.94
N VAL A 266 7.11 -9.38 -21.00
CA VAL A 266 7.30 -7.91 -21.01
C VAL A 266 8.19 -7.50 -22.18
N ALA A 267 9.29 -8.23 -22.40
CA ALA A 267 10.22 -8.00 -23.50
C ALA A 267 9.53 -8.11 -24.86
N GLU A 268 8.76 -9.18 -25.08
CA GLU A 268 7.97 -9.41 -26.31
C GLU A 268 6.95 -8.30 -26.55
N TRP A 269 6.22 -7.88 -25.51
CA TRP A 269 5.28 -6.77 -25.61
C TRP A 269 5.98 -5.46 -26.00
N ALA A 270 7.11 -5.14 -25.38
CA ALA A 270 7.85 -3.92 -25.67
C ALA A 270 8.46 -3.95 -27.08
N ALA A 271 9.03 -5.08 -27.50
CA ALA A 271 9.56 -5.26 -28.85
C ALA A 271 8.46 -5.12 -29.91
N LEU A 272 7.26 -5.66 -29.66
CA LEU A 272 6.12 -5.54 -30.57
C LEU A 272 5.62 -4.10 -30.69
N LYS A 273 5.58 -3.36 -29.58
CA LYS A 273 5.02 -2.00 -29.53
C LYS A 273 6.00 -0.91 -29.95
N PHE A 274 7.27 -1.07 -29.59
CA PHE A 274 8.27 0.00 -29.65
C PHE A 274 9.53 -0.41 -30.40
N GLY A 275 9.70 -1.69 -30.75
CA GLY A 275 10.87 -2.17 -31.49
C GLY A 275 12.19 -1.77 -30.82
N GLU A 276 13.12 -1.24 -31.61
CA GLU A 276 14.44 -0.81 -31.15
C GLU A 276 14.39 0.49 -30.32
N SER A 277 13.27 1.22 -30.30
CA SER A 277 13.13 2.45 -29.52
C SER A 277 13.06 2.20 -28.01
N LEU A 278 12.74 0.96 -27.59
CA LEU A 278 12.78 0.55 -26.18
C LEU A 278 13.26 -0.90 -26.01
N PRO A 279 14.58 -1.14 -26.00
CA PRO A 279 15.13 -2.48 -25.86
C PRO A 279 15.03 -2.98 -24.41
N LEU A 280 14.10 -3.90 -24.15
CA LEU A 280 13.95 -4.60 -22.86
C LEU A 280 14.33 -6.08 -22.98
N PRO A 281 15.63 -6.43 -23.09
CA PRO A 281 16.01 -7.83 -23.17
C PRO A 281 15.64 -8.59 -21.88
N PRO A 282 15.28 -9.89 -21.99
CA PRO A 282 15.05 -10.72 -20.82
C PRO A 282 16.35 -10.88 -20.00
N PRO A 283 16.25 -11.12 -18.69
CA PRO A 283 17.41 -11.24 -17.82
C PRO A 283 18.22 -12.53 -18.07
N PRO A 284 19.55 -12.51 -17.83
CA PRO A 284 20.35 -11.35 -17.44
C PRO A 284 20.61 -10.41 -18.64
N PRO A 285 20.68 -9.08 -18.43
CA PRO A 285 21.04 -8.15 -19.50
C PRO A 285 22.44 -8.47 -20.03
N SER A 286 22.66 -8.30 -21.33
CA SER A 286 23.99 -8.48 -21.90
C SER A 286 24.95 -7.45 -21.30
N GLY A 287 26.12 -7.91 -20.81
CA GLY A 287 27.09 -7.13 -20.03
C GLY A 287 27.76 -5.94 -20.74
N GLY A 288 27.22 -5.49 -21.89
CA GLY A 288 27.66 -4.32 -22.64
C GLY A 288 26.52 -3.51 -23.26
N ALA A 289 25.24 -3.80 -22.95
CA ALA A 289 24.12 -3.01 -23.46
C ALA A 289 24.13 -1.59 -22.86
N GLN A 290 24.06 -0.58 -23.74
CA GLN A 290 23.97 0.82 -23.32
C GLN A 290 22.61 1.06 -22.63
N ARG A 291 22.65 1.51 -21.37
CA ARG A 291 21.44 1.87 -20.62
C ARG A 291 20.92 3.22 -21.09
N MET A 292 19.66 3.28 -21.50
CA MET A 292 18.99 4.53 -21.83
C MET A 292 18.74 5.37 -20.57
N LYS A 293 18.75 6.68 -20.73
CA LYS A 293 18.30 7.64 -19.71
C LYS A 293 16.79 7.87 -19.90
N ILE A 294 15.97 7.22 -19.08
CA ILE A 294 14.51 7.19 -19.25
C ILE A 294 13.82 8.08 -18.21
N LEU A 295 12.87 8.89 -18.68
CA LEU A 295 11.92 9.61 -17.84
C LEU A 295 10.53 8.98 -17.99
N LEU A 296 10.05 8.28 -16.96
CA LEU A 296 8.65 7.82 -16.88
C LEU A 296 7.76 8.98 -16.42
N LEU A 297 6.99 9.54 -17.34
CA LEU A 297 6.10 10.67 -17.07
C LEU A 297 4.67 10.19 -16.86
N TRP A 298 4.18 10.32 -15.63
CA TRP A 298 2.83 9.91 -15.26
C TRP A 298 1.78 10.99 -15.49
N SER A 299 0.69 10.60 -16.14
CA SER A 299 -0.55 11.36 -16.22
C SER A 299 -1.64 10.75 -15.33
N ARG A 300 -2.38 11.63 -14.64
CA ARG A 300 -3.54 11.28 -13.81
C ARG A 300 -4.64 12.30 -14.04
N TYR A 301 -5.76 11.90 -14.63
CA TYR A 301 -6.92 12.78 -14.86
C TYR A 301 -8.18 12.27 -14.15
N SER A 302 -8.05 11.34 -13.20
CA SER A 302 -9.20 10.62 -12.65
C SER A 302 -10.09 11.48 -11.74
N GLY A 303 -9.58 12.58 -11.18
CA GLY A 303 -10.36 13.50 -10.36
C GLY A 303 -11.34 14.36 -11.17
N GLN A 304 -11.03 14.65 -12.44
CA GLN A 304 -11.85 15.49 -13.33
C GLN A 304 -12.52 14.72 -14.47
N ASN A 305 -12.06 13.51 -14.80
CA ASN A 305 -12.69 12.67 -15.82
C ASN A 305 -14.09 12.17 -15.40
N THR A 306 -14.43 12.21 -14.10
CA THR A 306 -15.77 11.84 -13.61
C THR A 306 -16.35 12.95 -12.72
N PRO A 307 -17.69 13.12 -12.69
CA PRO A 307 -18.33 14.13 -11.84
C PRO A 307 -17.99 14.00 -10.36
N ASP A 308 -17.83 12.75 -9.89
CA ASP A 308 -17.52 12.39 -8.50
C ASP A 308 -16.02 12.09 -8.28
N GLY A 309 -15.16 12.50 -9.22
CA GLY A 309 -13.74 12.18 -9.19
C GLY A 309 -13.04 12.71 -7.94
N TYR A 310 -12.25 11.85 -7.31
CA TYR A 310 -11.54 12.18 -6.08
C TYR A 310 -10.31 13.06 -6.35
N ASN A 311 -10.21 14.19 -5.64
CA ASN A 311 -9.08 15.12 -5.66
C ASN A 311 -8.70 15.67 -7.06
N PRO A 312 -9.59 16.44 -7.72
CA PRO A 312 -9.33 17.06 -9.02
C PRO A 312 -8.17 18.09 -9.01
N ALA A 313 -7.85 18.65 -7.85
CA ALA A 313 -6.70 19.55 -7.70
C ALA A 313 -5.35 18.81 -7.80
N GLY A 314 -5.34 17.50 -7.53
CA GLY A 314 -4.16 16.63 -7.69
C GLY A 314 -4.11 15.92 -9.06
N ASP A 315 -4.89 16.37 -10.05
CA ASP A 315 -4.82 15.85 -11.41
C ASP A 315 -3.73 16.55 -12.23
N SER A 316 -3.30 15.86 -13.27
CA SER A 316 -2.54 16.39 -14.40
C SER A 316 -3.37 17.35 -15.24
N ASP A 317 -2.66 18.17 -15.99
CA ASP A 317 -3.22 19.04 -17.01
C ASP A 317 -2.49 18.78 -18.34
N PRO A 318 -3.18 18.71 -19.50
CA PRO A 318 -2.51 18.48 -20.78
C PRO A 318 -1.44 19.53 -21.12
N VAL A 319 -1.63 20.81 -20.79
CA VAL A 319 -0.59 21.82 -20.98
C VAL A 319 0.59 21.54 -20.06
N GLY A 320 0.31 21.17 -18.81
CA GLY A 320 1.33 20.76 -17.83
C GLY A 320 2.13 19.54 -18.27
N GLN A 321 1.48 18.52 -18.84
CA GLN A 321 2.13 17.32 -19.35
C GLN A 321 3.04 17.65 -20.54
N ARG A 322 2.62 18.54 -21.45
CA ARG A 322 3.49 19.02 -22.54
C ARG A 322 4.74 19.71 -22.01
N GLN A 323 4.60 20.61 -21.02
CA GLN A 323 5.74 21.26 -20.38
C GLN A 323 6.74 20.25 -19.80
N LEU A 324 6.27 19.16 -19.18
CA LEU A 324 7.13 18.12 -18.62
C LEU A 324 7.79 17.23 -19.69
N ILE A 325 7.09 16.92 -20.80
CA ILE A 325 7.67 16.21 -21.94
C ILE A 325 8.82 17.04 -22.52
N ASP A 326 8.57 18.31 -22.83
CA ASP A 326 9.54 19.20 -23.45
C ASP A 326 10.76 19.40 -22.53
N MET A 327 10.53 19.52 -21.20
CA MET A 327 11.60 19.54 -20.19
C MET A 327 12.42 18.25 -20.20
N GLY A 328 11.78 17.08 -20.18
CA GLY A 328 12.46 15.78 -20.21
C GLY A 328 13.32 15.61 -21.47
N THR A 329 12.78 15.92 -22.64
CA THR A 329 13.52 15.86 -23.92
C THR A 329 14.72 16.81 -23.91
N ARG A 330 14.55 18.06 -23.44
CA ARG A 330 15.63 19.04 -23.32
C ARG A 330 16.76 18.57 -22.38
N LEU A 331 16.42 17.86 -21.31
CA LEU A 331 17.38 17.24 -20.37
C LEU A 331 18.02 15.95 -20.90
N GLY A 332 17.75 15.56 -22.15
CA GLY A 332 18.31 14.38 -22.80
C GLY A 332 17.72 13.06 -22.32
N PHE A 333 16.50 13.07 -21.77
CA PHE A 333 15.78 11.83 -21.46
C PHE A 333 15.03 11.34 -22.69
N THR A 334 14.98 10.01 -22.85
CA THR A 334 13.90 9.36 -23.57
C THR A 334 12.67 9.39 -22.66
N VAL A 335 11.67 10.17 -23.03
CA VAL A 335 10.43 10.32 -22.26
C VAL A 335 9.45 9.22 -22.64
N ILE A 336 8.93 8.51 -21.64
CA ILE A 336 7.85 7.54 -21.77
C ILE A 336 6.63 8.10 -21.05
N THR A 337 5.54 8.38 -21.76
CA THR A 337 4.29 8.80 -21.13
C THR A 337 3.44 7.60 -20.73
N ILE A 338 2.94 7.60 -19.49
CA ILE A 338 2.17 6.52 -18.88
C ILE A 338 0.97 7.09 -18.13
N GLY A 339 -0.17 6.40 -18.15
CA GLY A 339 -1.37 6.83 -17.43
C GLY A 339 -2.58 7.09 -18.33
N HIS A 340 -3.54 7.81 -17.77
CA HIS A 340 -4.83 8.10 -18.41
C HIS A 340 -4.69 9.25 -19.42
N ASP A 341 -5.65 9.32 -20.32
CA ASP A 341 -5.94 10.52 -21.11
C ASP A 341 -7.06 11.34 -20.46
N SER A 342 -6.97 12.66 -20.59
CA SER A 342 -8.03 13.60 -20.19
C SER A 342 -9.19 13.47 -21.17
N THR A 343 -10.40 13.39 -20.64
CA THR A 343 -11.66 13.37 -21.41
C THR A 343 -12.43 14.69 -21.36
N TRP A 344 -12.01 15.64 -20.52
CA TRP A 344 -12.70 16.92 -20.28
C TRP A 344 -12.00 18.11 -20.91
N SER A 345 -10.67 18.06 -21.06
CA SER A 345 -9.91 19.17 -21.61
C SER A 345 -10.09 19.28 -23.13
N PRO A 346 -10.29 20.50 -23.68
CA PRO A 346 -10.27 20.73 -25.12
C PRO A 346 -8.85 20.62 -25.70
N THR A 347 -7.81 20.66 -24.87
CA THR A 347 -6.42 20.49 -25.30
C THR A 347 -6.14 19.01 -25.58
N PRO A 348 -5.58 18.67 -26.76
CA PRO A 348 -5.17 17.30 -27.05
C PRO A 348 -4.20 16.75 -26.00
N ASN A 349 -4.39 15.49 -25.60
CA ASN A 349 -3.47 14.81 -24.68
C ASN A 349 -2.08 14.72 -25.31
N PRO A 350 -1.05 15.32 -24.69
CA PRO A 350 0.29 15.23 -25.23
C PRO A 350 0.90 13.87 -24.89
N HIS A 351 1.43 13.19 -25.89
CA HIS A 351 2.20 11.97 -25.72
C HIS A 351 3.65 12.19 -26.17
N ALA A 352 4.58 11.51 -25.52
CA ALA A 352 5.94 11.38 -26.03
C ALA A 352 5.98 10.36 -27.17
N GLU A 353 7.12 10.21 -27.82
CA GLU A 353 7.32 9.21 -28.87
C GLU A 353 7.00 7.79 -28.38
N ILE A 354 7.41 7.48 -27.14
CA ILE A 354 7.04 6.25 -26.46
C ILE A 354 5.86 6.55 -25.53
N HIS A 355 4.71 5.99 -25.85
CA HIS A 355 3.50 6.10 -25.04
C HIS A 355 3.03 4.73 -24.59
N PHE A 356 3.11 4.48 -23.27
CA PHE A 356 2.57 3.28 -22.66
C PHE A 356 1.06 3.38 -22.44
N GLY A 357 0.54 4.59 -22.24
CA GLY A 357 -0.85 4.82 -21.83
C GLY A 357 -1.21 3.98 -20.62
N GLU A 358 -2.37 3.33 -20.69
CA GLU A 358 -2.82 2.35 -19.71
C GLU A 358 -2.42 0.92 -20.12
N PHE A 359 -1.13 0.68 -20.35
CA PHE A 359 -0.61 -0.59 -20.89
C PHE A 359 -1.14 -1.84 -20.16
N TRP A 360 -1.51 -1.73 -18.88
CA TRP A 360 -2.14 -2.81 -18.11
C TRP A 360 -3.49 -3.28 -18.67
N LYS A 361 -4.05 -2.60 -19.68
CA LYS A 361 -5.24 -3.04 -20.43
C LYS A 361 -4.89 -3.89 -21.67
N ASP A 362 -3.63 -3.93 -22.07
CA ASP A 362 -3.13 -4.70 -23.22
C ASP A 362 -2.74 -6.13 -22.80
N PRO A 363 -2.88 -7.14 -23.66
CA PRO A 363 -2.15 -8.41 -23.51
C PRO A 363 -0.63 -8.15 -23.49
N PRO A 364 0.15 -8.86 -22.65
CA PRO A 364 -0.22 -9.99 -21.80
C PRO A 364 -0.70 -9.61 -20.39
N PHE A 365 -0.99 -8.32 -20.14
CA PHE A 365 -1.21 -7.75 -18.82
C PHE A 365 -2.68 -7.62 -18.40
N LYS A 366 -3.58 -7.60 -19.37
CA LYS A 366 -5.02 -7.45 -19.16
C LYS A 366 -5.56 -8.43 -18.10
N LYS A 367 -6.31 -7.89 -17.12
CA LYS A 367 -6.90 -8.62 -15.97
C LYS A 367 -5.89 -9.24 -14.98
N LYS A 368 -4.65 -8.74 -14.96
CA LYS A 368 -3.60 -9.25 -14.06
C LYS A 368 -3.09 -8.21 -13.05
N GLU A 369 -3.86 -7.13 -12.90
CA GLU A 369 -3.78 -6.18 -11.78
C GLU A 369 -2.41 -5.50 -11.57
N ARG A 370 -2.19 -4.94 -10.37
CA ARG A 370 -0.97 -4.18 -10.03
C ARG A 370 0.32 -4.99 -10.08
N PRO A 371 0.36 -6.28 -9.70
CA PRO A 371 1.60 -7.05 -9.73
C PRO A 371 2.25 -7.13 -11.12
N VAL A 372 1.45 -7.09 -12.17
CA VAL A 372 1.97 -7.09 -13.54
C VAL A 372 2.58 -5.74 -13.94
N GLN A 373 1.99 -4.63 -13.47
CA GLN A 373 2.62 -3.33 -13.67
C GLN A 373 3.98 -3.27 -12.97
N THR A 374 4.07 -3.85 -11.77
CA THR A 374 5.32 -4.01 -11.03
C THR A 374 6.36 -4.75 -11.87
N THR A 375 5.99 -5.88 -12.52
CA THR A 375 6.89 -6.63 -13.41
C THR A 375 7.49 -5.75 -14.53
N VAL A 376 6.69 -4.85 -15.12
CA VAL A 376 7.18 -3.91 -16.16
C VAL A 376 8.16 -2.89 -15.57
N TYR A 377 7.88 -2.33 -14.38
CA TYR A 377 8.82 -1.41 -13.73
C TYR A 377 10.13 -2.09 -13.37
N VAL A 378 10.08 -3.32 -12.89
CA VAL A 378 11.26 -4.15 -12.60
C VAL A 378 12.07 -4.37 -13.88
N SER A 379 11.42 -4.66 -15.01
CA SER A 379 12.10 -4.79 -16.31
C SER A 379 12.84 -3.51 -16.71
N LEU A 380 12.18 -2.36 -16.56
CA LEU A 380 12.73 -1.05 -16.90
C LEU A 380 13.95 -0.70 -16.05
N VAL A 381 13.88 -0.81 -14.71
CA VAL A 381 15.01 -0.45 -13.82
C VAL A 381 16.18 -1.42 -13.95
N ARG A 382 15.92 -2.68 -14.28
CA ARG A 382 16.96 -3.68 -14.54
C ARG A 382 17.72 -3.38 -15.83
N ASN A 383 17.06 -2.85 -16.86
CA ASN A 383 17.66 -2.64 -18.18
C ASN A 383 18.13 -1.21 -18.45
N HIS A 384 17.62 -0.20 -17.74
CA HIS A 384 17.86 1.21 -18.05
C HIS A 384 18.10 2.09 -16.80
N ASN A 385 18.53 3.33 -17.01
CA ASN A 385 18.65 4.35 -15.97
C ASN A 385 17.35 5.16 -15.94
N VAL A 386 16.43 4.76 -15.06
CA VAL A 386 15.06 5.24 -15.04
C VAL A 386 14.86 6.24 -13.91
N VAL A 387 14.13 7.31 -14.16
CA VAL A 387 13.53 8.16 -13.12
C VAL A 387 12.08 8.42 -13.52
N GLN A 388 11.19 8.60 -12.55
CA GLN A 388 9.79 8.92 -12.82
C GLN A 388 9.39 10.28 -12.25
N ILE A 389 8.45 10.93 -12.92
CA ILE A 389 7.89 12.21 -12.53
C ILE A 389 6.39 12.30 -12.87
N GLY A 390 5.64 13.10 -12.11
CA GLY A 390 4.22 13.37 -12.37
C GLY A 390 3.46 13.72 -11.09
N GLN A 391 2.16 13.99 -11.21
CA GLN A 391 1.28 14.14 -10.04
C GLN A 391 1.20 12.83 -9.26
N LYS A 392 1.11 12.93 -7.94
CA LYS A 392 1.03 11.77 -7.04
C LYS A 392 -0.08 10.80 -7.49
N THR A 393 0.31 9.57 -7.77
CA THR A 393 -0.60 8.46 -8.09
C THR A 393 -0.09 7.16 -7.46
N GLY A 394 -0.99 6.19 -7.21
CA GLY A 394 -0.56 4.87 -6.72
C GLY A 394 0.32 4.13 -7.71
N GLY A 395 0.20 4.41 -9.02
CA GLY A 395 1.11 3.84 -10.03
C GLY A 395 2.56 4.25 -9.81
N MET A 396 2.79 5.52 -9.46
CA MET A 396 4.12 6.04 -9.11
C MET A 396 4.61 5.42 -7.81
N ASP A 397 3.76 5.36 -6.78
CA ASP A 397 4.13 4.74 -5.51
C ASP A 397 4.51 3.26 -5.68
N ASN A 398 3.80 2.52 -6.54
CA ASN A 398 4.14 1.13 -6.89
C ASN A 398 5.52 1.01 -7.53
N ALA A 399 5.82 1.85 -8.53
CA ALA A 399 7.13 1.93 -9.17
C ALA A 399 8.24 2.31 -8.16
N ALA A 400 7.95 3.22 -7.23
CA ALA A 400 8.91 3.65 -6.21
C ALA A 400 9.30 2.53 -5.24
N LEU A 401 8.33 1.67 -4.87
CA LEU A 401 8.55 0.52 -3.99
C LEU A 401 9.50 -0.51 -4.58
N VAL A 402 9.62 -0.57 -5.90
CA VAL A 402 10.56 -1.47 -6.61
C VAL A 402 11.81 -0.75 -7.12
N GLY A 403 12.10 0.42 -6.54
CA GLY A 403 13.38 1.10 -6.71
C GLY A 403 13.44 2.11 -7.84
N VAL A 404 12.34 2.44 -8.52
CA VAL A 404 12.31 3.56 -9.48
C VAL A 404 12.49 4.88 -8.72
N PRO A 405 13.56 5.66 -8.96
CA PRO A 405 13.70 7.03 -8.44
C PRO A 405 12.51 7.89 -8.84
N THR A 406 11.91 8.58 -7.87
CA THR A 406 10.59 9.20 -7.99
C THR A 406 10.61 10.65 -7.55
N VAL A 407 10.19 11.54 -8.44
CA VAL A 407 9.84 12.93 -8.12
C VAL A 407 8.35 13.10 -8.30
N TYR A 408 7.58 13.14 -7.21
CA TYR A 408 6.16 13.49 -7.33
C TYR A 408 5.99 15.01 -7.29
N ILE A 409 5.11 15.55 -8.14
CA ILE A 409 4.78 16.96 -8.16
C ILE A 409 3.47 17.14 -7.40
N GLU A 410 3.44 18.11 -6.50
CA GLU A 410 2.28 18.36 -5.65
C GLU A 410 2.20 19.85 -5.29
N ASP A 411 1.00 20.39 -5.18
CA ASP A 411 0.83 21.78 -4.79
C ASP A 411 0.99 21.97 -3.26
N VAL A 412 1.45 23.16 -2.85
CA VAL A 412 1.76 23.47 -1.45
C VAL A 412 0.60 23.25 -0.48
N GLY A 413 -0.65 23.35 -0.94
CA GLY A 413 -1.84 23.16 -0.13
C GLY A 413 -2.41 21.75 -0.18
N SER A 414 -1.74 20.80 -0.83
CA SER A 414 -2.26 19.44 -0.98
C SER A 414 -2.14 18.62 0.31
N PRO A 415 -3.18 17.86 0.69
CA PRO A 415 -3.10 16.94 1.83
C PRO A 415 -2.14 15.76 1.59
N SER A 416 -1.82 15.43 0.32
CA SER A 416 -0.86 14.36 0.01
C SER A 416 0.54 14.67 0.53
N LYS A 417 0.90 15.97 0.67
CA LYS A 417 2.21 16.42 1.16
C LYS A 417 2.51 15.88 2.56
N SER A 418 1.55 15.97 3.48
CA SER A 418 1.74 15.47 4.85
C SER A 418 1.83 13.95 4.88
N ARG A 419 1.03 13.26 4.06
CA ARG A 419 1.05 11.80 3.94
C ARG A 419 2.40 11.28 3.44
N MET A 420 2.97 11.89 2.40
CA MET A 420 4.22 11.44 1.79
C MET A 420 5.48 12.07 2.41
N ALA A 421 5.31 12.84 3.50
CA ALA A 421 6.42 13.53 4.16
C ALA A 421 7.48 12.55 4.68
N THR A 422 7.07 11.44 5.28
CA THR A 422 7.98 10.40 5.79
C THR A 422 8.82 9.79 4.67
N TRP A 423 8.21 9.43 3.54
CA TRP A 423 8.95 8.92 2.38
C TRP A 423 9.91 9.96 1.80
N THR A 424 9.46 11.21 1.67
CA THR A 424 10.27 12.32 1.15
C THR A 424 11.51 12.56 2.03
N ARG A 425 11.36 12.42 3.35
CA ARG A 425 12.46 12.56 4.32
C ARG A 425 13.40 11.35 4.30
N ASP A 426 12.84 10.14 4.37
CA ASP A 426 13.60 8.95 4.75
C ASP A 426 14.03 8.08 3.57
N MET A 427 13.25 8.04 2.48
CA MET A 427 13.58 7.22 1.31
C MET A 427 14.44 8.02 0.32
N LYS A 428 15.67 7.55 0.07
CA LYS A 428 16.65 8.25 -0.79
C LYS A 428 16.08 8.51 -2.20
N ARG A 429 15.34 7.54 -2.74
CA ARG A 429 14.79 7.54 -4.11
C ARG A 429 13.40 8.16 -4.23
N TYR A 430 12.86 8.82 -3.20
CA TYR A 430 11.54 9.46 -3.26
C TYR A 430 11.62 10.92 -2.81
N LYS A 431 11.23 11.86 -3.68
CA LYS A 431 11.24 13.31 -3.40
C LYS A 431 9.99 13.99 -3.95
N GLY A 432 9.58 15.08 -3.31
CA GLY A 432 8.48 15.92 -3.75
C GLY A 432 8.98 17.24 -4.34
N ALA A 433 8.50 17.60 -5.53
CA ALA A 433 8.60 18.95 -6.07
C ALA A 433 7.32 19.72 -5.69
N ILE A 434 7.41 20.52 -4.62
CA ILE A 434 6.26 21.21 -4.03
C ILE A 434 6.06 22.57 -4.71
N VAL A 435 5.10 22.64 -5.62
CA VAL A 435 4.80 23.83 -6.44
C VAL A 435 3.82 24.77 -5.74
N GLN A 436 3.79 26.05 -6.13
CA GLN A 436 2.86 27.01 -5.55
C GLN A 436 1.41 26.69 -5.90
N ASN A 437 1.18 26.22 -7.12
CA ASN A 437 -0.15 26.04 -7.66
C ASN A 437 -0.32 24.67 -8.32
N ALA A 438 -1.52 24.09 -8.18
CA ALA A 438 -1.91 22.92 -8.97
C ALA A 438 -1.79 23.25 -10.47
N PRO A 439 -1.50 22.28 -11.35
CA PRO A 439 -1.36 22.55 -12.78
C PRO A 439 -2.70 22.71 -13.50
N THR A 440 -3.79 22.18 -12.94
CA THR A 440 -5.11 22.28 -13.56
C THR A 440 -5.73 23.64 -13.28
N ALA A 441 -6.42 24.22 -14.27
CA ALA A 441 -7.13 25.48 -14.08
C ALA A 441 -8.16 25.38 -12.93
N LEU A 442 -8.86 24.24 -12.82
CA LEU A 442 -9.79 23.97 -11.72
C LEU A 442 -9.08 23.87 -10.36
N GLY A 443 -7.94 23.17 -10.28
CA GLY A 443 -7.17 23.06 -9.04
C GLY A 443 -6.72 24.43 -8.54
N LYS A 444 -6.21 25.29 -9.43
CA LYS A 444 -5.87 26.69 -9.14
C LYS A 444 -7.09 27.50 -8.67
N ALA A 445 -8.23 27.38 -9.36
CA ALA A 445 -9.45 28.08 -8.99
C ALA A 445 -10.00 27.62 -7.63
N LEU A 446 -9.91 26.32 -7.31
CA LEU A 446 -10.29 25.76 -6.01
C LEU A 446 -9.40 26.27 -4.87
N ARG A 447 -8.15 26.69 -5.14
CA ARG A 447 -7.31 27.35 -4.14
C ARG A 447 -7.81 28.77 -3.81
N LEU A 448 -8.33 29.48 -4.80
CA LEU A 448 -8.94 30.80 -4.60
C LEU A 448 -10.31 30.70 -3.93
N PHE A 449 -11.06 29.62 -4.20
CA PHE A 449 -12.43 29.43 -3.73
C PHE A 449 -12.67 28.04 -3.09
N PRO A 450 -11.99 27.69 -1.98
CA PRO A 450 -11.95 26.31 -1.45
C PRO A 450 -13.30 25.77 -0.97
N ARG A 451 -14.30 26.63 -0.75
CA ARG A 451 -15.66 26.25 -0.34
C ARG A 451 -16.74 26.65 -1.35
N ASN A 452 -16.34 27.12 -2.53
CA ASN A 452 -17.27 27.58 -3.56
C ASN A 452 -16.84 27.06 -4.94
N ARG A 453 -17.01 25.75 -5.11
CA ARG A 453 -16.73 25.06 -6.38
C ARG A 453 -17.48 25.67 -7.58
N PRO A 454 -18.78 26.07 -7.48
CA PRO A 454 -19.45 26.73 -8.60
C PRO A 454 -18.75 28.00 -9.10
N LEU A 455 -18.23 28.82 -8.18
CA LEU A 455 -17.46 30.01 -8.55
C LEU A 455 -16.09 29.66 -9.15
N ALA A 456 -15.42 28.63 -8.62
CA ALA A 456 -14.17 28.12 -9.20
C ALA A 456 -14.37 27.66 -10.65
N GLU A 457 -15.42 26.88 -10.91
CA GLU A 457 -15.78 26.42 -12.26
C GLU A 457 -16.16 27.58 -13.18
N GLN A 458 -16.83 28.62 -12.67
CA GLN A 458 -17.11 29.84 -13.42
C GLN A 458 -15.80 30.54 -13.85
N TRP A 459 -14.82 30.67 -12.95
CA TRP A 459 -13.54 31.30 -13.27
C TRP A 459 -12.75 30.53 -14.32
N VAL A 460 -12.83 29.19 -14.30
CA VAL A 460 -12.26 28.34 -15.35
C VAL A 460 -12.94 28.61 -16.69
N ARG A 461 -14.28 28.65 -16.74
CA ARG A 461 -15.04 28.94 -17.97
C ARG A 461 -14.74 30.33 -18.54
N GLU A 462 -14.52 31.31 -17.68
CA GLU A 462 -14.18 32.68 -18.07
C GLU A 462 -12.68 32.87 -18.41
N GLY A 463 -11.87 31.81 -18.34
CA GLY A 463 -10.43 31.87 -18.67
C GLY A 463 -9.60 32.70 -17.69
N ARG A 464 -10.10 32.97 -16.47
CA ARG A 464 -9.41 33.78 -15.45
C ARG A 464 -8.22 33.06 -14.83
N VAL A 465 -8.10 31.76 -15.06
CA VAL A 465 -7.06 30.90 -14.51
C VAL A 465 -6.51 30.03 -15.64
N GLN A 466 -5.19 30.05 -15.83
CA GLN A 466 -4.55 29.35 -16.93
C GLN A 466 -4.15 27.92 -16.55
N PRO A 467 -4.34 26.92 -17.44
CA PRO A 467 -3.84 25.57 -17.25
C PRO A 467 -2.30 25.48 -17.33
N GLY A 468 -1.74 24.35 -16.95
CA GLY A 468 -0.29 24.08 -16.92
C GLY A 468 0.39 24.54 -15.63
N TYR A 469 1.66 24.19 -15.47
CA TYR A 469 2.49 24.66 -14.36
C TYR A 469 2.83 26.15 -14.52
N ASP A 470 2.94 26.83 -13.37
CA ASP A 470 3.44 28.20 -13.34
C ASP A 470 4.90 28.22 -13.86
N PRO A 471 5.26 29.15 -14.77
CA PRO A 471 6.64 29.29 -15.23
C PRO A 471 7.67 29.44 -14.11
N ASN A 472 7.28 29.98 -12.94
CA ASN A 472 8.16 30.11 -11.78
C ASN A 472 8.34 28.80 -11.00
N ASP A 473 7.42 27.85 -11.16
CA ASP A 473 7.49 26.52 -10.53
C ASP A 473 8.28 25.52 -11.40
N LEU A 474 8.40 25.76 -12.72
CA LEU A 474 9.11 24.85 -13.63
C LEU A 474 10.60 24.66 -13.26
N PRO A 475 11.39 25.69 -12.92
CA PRO A 475 12.77 25.51 -12.48
C PRO A 475 12.89 24.60 -11.25
N LEU A 476 11.98 24.71 -10.28
CA LEU A 476 11.97 23.84 -9.10
C LEU A 476 11.76 22.36 -9.48
N ILE A 477 10.83 22.09 -10.39
CA ILE A 477 10.56 20.73 -10.89
C ILE A 477 11.80 20.17 -11.59
N GLU A 478 12.40 20.97 -12.47
CA GLU A 478 13.61 20.63 -13.22
C GLU A 478 14.79 20.33 -12.30
N ASP A 479 15.09 21.23 -11.36
CA ASP A 479 16.20 21.09 -10.42
C ASP A 479 16.03 19.85 -9.53
N THR A 480 14.80 19.58 -9.07
CA THR A 480 14.50 18.40 -8.25
C THR A 480 14.72 17.10 -9.05
N LEU A 481 14.29 17.06 -10.32
CA LEU A 481 14.49 15.93 -11.21
C LEU A 481 15.98 15.71 -11.51
N ALA A 482 16.70 16.77 -11.87
CA ALA A 482 18.12 16.72 -12.17
C ALA A 482 18.94 16.25 -10.95
N ALA A 483 18.64 16.79 -9.76
CA ALA A 483 19.29 16.39 -8.52
C ALA A 483 19.02 14.92 -8.16
N MET A 484 17.78 14.44 -8.30
CA MET A 484 17.42 13.03 -8.11
C MET A 484 18.25 12.14 -9.04
N PHE A 485 18.25 12.46 -10.34
CA PHE A 485 18.95 11.65 -11.33
C PHE A 485 20.46 11.59 -11.08
N ALA A 486 21.09 12.75 -10.83
CA ALA A 486 22.52 12.83 -10.53
C ALA A 486 22.91 12.08 -9.24
N THR A 487 22.03 12.09 -8.23
CA THR A 487 22.27 11.43 -6.94
C THR A 487 22.22 9.89 -7.05
N ILE A 488 21.37 9.36 -7.92
CA ILE A 488 21.20 7.91 -8.08
C ILE A 488 22.12 7.34 -9.17
N TYR A 489 22.41 8.11 -10.21
CA TYR A 489 23.23 7.70 -11.36
C TYR A 489 24.44 8.63 -11.56
N PRO A 490 25.35 8.77 -10.57
CA PRO A 490 26.55 9.58 -10.74
C PRO A 490 27.40 9.01 -11.89
N GLU A 491 27.87 9.89 -12.78
CA GLU A 491 28.78 9.54 -13.90
C GLU A 491 28.20 8.60 -14.98
N GLY A 492 26.87 8.53 -15.14
CA GLY A 492 26.26 7.59 -16.10
C GLY A 492 26.48 6.11 -15.74
N GLY A 493 26.99 5.86 -14.54
CA GLY A 493 27.32 4.54 -14.00
C GLY A 493 26.09 3.74 -13.61
N GLN A 494 26.19 2.42 -13.85
CA GLN A 494 25.14 1.44 -13.59
C GLN A 494 24.84 1.31 -12.09
N PRO A 495 23.57 1.26 -11.65
CA PRO A 495 23.24 0.67 -10.36
C PRO A 495 23.68 -0.80 -10.39
N GLN A 496 24.46 -1.21 -9.39
CA GLN A 496 24.70 -2.62 -9.14
C GLN A 496 23.42 -3.23 -8.56
N PHE A 497 22.50 -3.67 -9.41
CA PHE A 497 21.68 -4.82 -9.05
C PHE A 497 22.63 -6.02 -9.07
N LYS A 498 23.04 -6.49 -7.89
CA LYS A 498 23.66 -7.81 -7.76
C LYS A 498 22.59 -8.88 -7.83
#